data_AF-A0A8H9WBX6-F1
#
_entry.id   AF-A0A8H9WBX6-F1
#
_cell.length_a   1.000
_cell.length_b   1.000
_cell.length_c   1.000
_cell.angle_alpha   90.00
_cell.angle_beta   90.00
_cell.angle_gamma   90.00
#
_symmetry.space_group_name_H-M   'P 1'
#
loop_
_entity.id
_entity.type
_entity.pdbx_description
1 polymer ?
#
loop_
_entity_poly.entity_id
_entity_poly.type
_entity_poly.pdbx_seq_one_letter_code
_entity_poly.pdbx_strand_id
1 'polypeptide(L)'
;ILCLIAVILLPLQTSAEEYMFRGYLMQGIGVVFKYKWIALLLTSVGFGLLHYSNPEVERFGDIVMIYYIGTGLFLGIITLMDEGLELALGFHAANNLFTALLVSADWTALQTHSVLKDISNPSAMPLDEVIIPVFVIFPILILVFARKYGWKNWNERLFGRV
;
A
#
# COMPACT_ATOMS: atom_id res chain seq x y z
N ILE A 1 22.72 13.16 3.61
CA ILE A 1 22.21 13.49 2.25
C ILE A 1 20.99 12.65 1.92
N LEU A 2 21.05 11.31 1.95
CA LEU A 2 19.89 10.43 1.67
C LEU A 2 18.63 10.80 2.47
N CYS A 3 18.73 11.02 3.78
CA CYS A 3 17.59 11.42 4.62
C CYS A 3 16.84 12.66 4.08
N LEU A 4 17.57 13.70 3.69
CA LEU A 4 16.97 14.92 3.13
C LEU A 4 16.27 14.65 1.80
N ILE A 5 16.89 13.84 0.93
CA ILE A 5 16.30 13.46 -0.36
C ILE A 5 15.02 12.65 -0.13
N ALA A 6 15.07 11.64 0.74
CA ALA A 6 13.95 10.74 1.00
C ALA A 6 12.76 11.47 1.62
N VAL A 7 12.98 12.32 2.63
CA VAL A 7 11.93 13.10 3.31
C VAL A 7 11.22 14.08 2.37
N ILE A 8 11.88 14.53 1.31
CA ILE A 8 11.27 15.43 0.32
C ILE A 8 10.61 14.63 -0.81
N LEU A 9 11.34 13.70 -1.44
CA LEU A 9 10.89 13.07 -2.68
C LEU A 9 9.92 11.91 -2.45
N LEU A 10 10.08 11.12 -1.40
CA LEU A 10 9.19 9.96 -1.19
C LEU A 10 7.77 10.39 -0.84
N PRO A 11 7.53 11.38 0.04
CA PRO A 11 6.17 11.87 0.25
C PRO A 11 5.54 12.43 -1.04
N LEU A 12 6.31 13.06 -1.93
CA LEU A 12 5.80 13.51 -3.22
C LEU A 12 5.41 12.32 -4.12
N GLN A 13 6.26 11.30 -4.21
CA GLN A 13 5.99 10.08 -4.98
C GLN A 13 4.77 9.33 -4.44
N THR A 14 4.74 9.03 -3.13
CA THR A 14 3.61 8.32 -2.53
C THR A 14 2.32 9.14 -2.63
N SER A 15 2.40 10.47 -2.48
CA SER A 15 1.22 11.34 -2.66
C SER A 15 0.70 11.31 -4.09
N ALA A 16 1.57 11.33 -5.10
CA ALA A 16 1.15 11.22 -6.48
C ALA A 16 0.38 9.91 -6.74
N GLU A 17 0.85 8.80 -6.19
CA GLU A 17 0.16 7.51 -6.28
C GLU A 17 -1.18 7.52 -5.55
N GLU A 18 -1.24 8.02 -4.32
CA GLU A 18 -2.50 8.10 -3.56
C GLU A 18 -3.52 9.04 -4.23
N TYR A 19 -3.10 10.21 -4.70
CA TYR A 19 -3.97 11.12 -5.44
C TYR A 19 -4.50 10.48 -6.72
N MET A 20 -3.67 9.74 -7.45
CA MET A 20 -4.09 9.05 -8.66
C MET A 20 -5.07 7.90 -8.35
N PHE A 21 -4.69 6.98 -7.46
CA PHE A 21 -5.48 5.77 -7.21
C PHE A 21 -6.70 6.00 -6.33
N ARG A 22 -6.53 6.70 -5.20
CA ARG A 22 -7.57 6.84 -4.16
C ARG A 22 -8.33 8.16 -4.33
N GLY A 23 -7.66 9.21 -4.79
CA GLY A 23 -8.28 10.48 -5.12
C GLY A 23 -9.09 10.42 -6.42
N TYR A 24 -8.42 10.17 -7.55
CA TYR A 24 -9.03 10.31 -8.87
C TYR A 24 -9.70 9.02 -9.38
N LEU A 25 -8.94 7.92 -9.49
CA LEU A 25 -9.44 6.68 -10.10
C LEU A 25 -10.54 6.02 -9.28
N MET A 26 -10.40 5.95 -7.95
CA MET A 26 -11.42 5.36 -7.08
C MET A 26 -12.76 6.09 -7.22
N GLN A 27 -12.76 7.42 -7.27
CA GLN A 27 -13.98 8.19 -7.50
C GLN A 27 -14.53 7.99 -8.91
N GLY A 28 -13.68 8.06 -9.94
CA GLY A 28 -14.08 7.90 -11.33
C GLY A 28 -14.70 6.52 -11.61
N ILE A 29 -14.06 5.44 -11.13
CA ILE A 29 -14.58 4.08 -11.24
C ILE A 29 -15.87 3.95 -10.42
N GLY A 30 -15.92 4.54 -9.23
CA GLY A 30 -17.12 4.59 -8.40
C GLY A 30 -18.32 5.20 -9.14
N VAL A 31 -18.11 6.31 -9.85
CA VAL A 31 -19.15 6.99 -10.65
C VAL A 31 -19.60 6.15 -11.84
N VAL A 32 -18.71 5.40 -12.49
CA VAL A 32 -19.03 4.54 -13.64
C VAL A 32 -19.83 3.31 -13.19
N PHE A 33 -19.33 2.59 -12.18
CA PHE A 33 -19.91 1.31 -11.76
C PHE A 33 -21.00 1.44 -10.69
N LYS A 34 -21.16 2.61 -10.07
CA LYS A 34 -22.14 2.92 -9.01
C LYS A 34 -21.97 2.12 -7.72
N TYR A 35 -20.82 1.49 -7.49
CA TYR A 35 -20.53 0.71 -6.28
C TYR A 35 -19.10 0.96 -5.79
N LYS A 36 -18.95 1.23 -4.48
CA LYS A 36 -17.66 1.52 -3.85
C LYS A 36 -16.72 0.32 -3.84
N TRP A 37 -17.24 -0.89 -3.63
CA TRP A 37 -16.43 -2.11 -3.59
C TRP A 37 -15.78 -2.43 -4.94
N ILE A 38 -16.43 -2.07 -6.06
CA ILE A 38 -15.86 -2.25 -7.40
C ILE A 38 -14.67 -1.30 -7.58
N ALA A 39 -14.84 -0.03 -7.21
CA ALA A 39 -13.76 0.94 -7.22
C ALA A 39 -12.58 0.48 -6.36
N LEU A 40 -12.86 0.04 -5.13
CA LEU A 40 -11.87 -0.49 -4.20
C LEU A 40 -11.06 -1.63 -4.81
N LEU A 41 -11.71 -2.66 -5.36
CA LEU A 41 -11.02 -3.81 -5.93
C LEU A 41 -10.22 -3.43 -7.17
N LEU A 42 -10.79 -2.67 -8.10
CA LEU A 42 -10.13 -2.30 -9.34
C LEU A 42 -8.91 -1.41 -9.09
N THR A 43 -8.99 -0.43 -8.19
CA THR A 43 -7.82 0.40 -7.85
C THR A 43 -6.76 -0.40 -7.09
N SER A 44 -7.15 -1.37 -6.26
CA SER A 44 -6.20 -2.21 -5.52
C SER A 44 -5.43 -3.15 -6.44
N VAL A 45 -6.12 -3.79 -7.38
CA VAL A 45 -5.48 -4.62 -8.42
C VAL A 45 -4.62 -3.74 -9.32
N GLY A 46 -5.12 -2.58 -9.77
CA GLY A 46 -4.34 -1.65 -10.58
C GLY A 46 -3.06 -1.16 -9.89
N PHE A 47 -3.14 -0.84 -8.60
CA PHE A 47 -1.98 -0.49 -7.77
C PHE A 47 -0.98 -1.65 -7.72
N GLY A 48 -1.45 -2.88 -7.49
CA GLY A 48 -0.61 -4.07 -7.52
C GLY A 48 0.10 -4.24 -8.87
N LEU A 49 -0.64 -4.13 -9.98
CA LEU A 49 -0.11 -4.31 -11.33
C LEU A 49 0.99 -3.31 -11.70
N LEU A 50 0.96 -2.07 -11.16
CA LEU A 50 2.08 -1.13 -11.36
C LEU A 50 3.41 -1.64 -10.81
N HIS A 51 3.37 -2.56 -9.83
CA HIS A 51 4.54 -3.13 -9.18
C HIS A 51 4.96 -4.47 -9.78
N TYR A 52 4.29 -4.94 -10.85
CA TYR A 52 4.58 -6.26 -11.43
C TYR A 52 6.01 -6.38 -11.98
N SER A 53 6.58 -5.27 -12.46
CA SER A 53 7.95 -5.21 -12.98
C SER A 53 9.02 -5.02 -11.89
N ASN A 54 8.65 -5.09 -10.61
CA ASN A 54 9.60 -4.90 -9.53
C ASN A 54 10.55 -6.10 -9.38
N PRO A 55 11.82 -5.89 -8.99
CA PRO A 55 12.79 -6.96 -8.81
C PRO A 55 12.34 -8.07 -7.85
N GLU A 56 11.53 -7.73 -6.86
CA GLU A 56 10.94 -8.68 -5.91
C GLU A 56 10.07 -9.72 -6.61
N VAL A 57 9.29 -9.32 -7.63
CA VAL A 57 8.44 -10.22 -8.40
C VAL A 57 9.29 -11.12 -9.29
N GLU A 58 10.31 -10.57 -9.94
CA GLU A 58 11.27 -11.37 -10.71
C GLU A 58 11.97 -12.42 -9.82
N ARG A 59 12.29 -12.05 -8.58
CA ARG A 59 13.07 -12.89 -7.67
C ARG A 59 12.25 -13.97 -6.97
N PHE A 60 11.06 -13.63 -6.50
CA PHE A 60 10.24 -14.52 -5.66
C PHE A 60 8.95 -15.01 -6.35
N GLY A 61 8.69 -14.52 -7.56
CA GLY A 61 7.53 -14.88 -8.37
C GLY A 61 6.27 -14.09 -8.01
N ASP A 62 5.18 -14.43 -8.70
CA ASP A 62 3.88 -13.73 -8.63
C ASP A 62 3.25 -13.73 -7.21
N ILE A 63 3.75 -14.55 -6.28
CA ILE A 63 3.28 -14.55 -4.89
C ILE A 63 3.40 -13.17 -4.23
N VAL A 64 4.42 -12.38 -4.60
CA VAL A 64 4.63 -11.01 -4.10
C VAL A 64 3.48 -10.08 -4.48
N MET A 65 2.74 -10.38 -5.55
CA MET A 65 1.58 -9.59 -5.95
C MET A 65 0.47 -9.61 -4.90
N ILE A 66 0.39 -10.64 -4.05
CA ILE A 66 -0.52 -10.66 -2.91
C ILE A 66 -0.20 -9.48 -1.96
N TYR A 67 1.08 -9.19 -1.73
CA TYR A 67 1.51 -8.07 -0.90
C TYR A 67 1.17 -6.72 -1.55
N TYR A 68 1.48 -6.52 -2.84
CA TYR A 68 1.20 -5.25 -3.51
C TYR A 68 -0.30 -4.98 -3.66
N ILE A 69 -1.09 -5.98 -4.06
CA ILE A 69 -2.56 -5.87 -4.15
C ILE A 69 -3.16 -5.72 -2.74
N GLY A 70 -2.66 -6.47 -1.76
CA GLY A 70 -3.10 -6.39 -0.37
C GLY A 70 -2.84 -5.03 0.27
N THR A 71 -1.68 -4.43 -0.01
CA THR A 71 -1.36 -3.04 0.36
C THR A 71 -2.30 -2.07 -0.36
N GLY A 72 -2.54 -2.31 -1.65
CA GLY A 72 -3.54 -1.62 -2.46
C GLY A 72 -4.90 -1.54 -1.77
N LEU A 73 -5.38 -2.71 -1.33
CA LEU A 73 -6.66 -2.94 -0.66
C LEU A 73 -6.70 -2.31 0.73
N PHE A 74 -5.66 -2.48 1.54
CA PHE A 74 -5.56 -1.88 2.86
C PHE A 74 -5.69 -0.35 2.78
N LEU A 75 -4.88 0.30 1.93
CA LEU A 75 -4.91 1.74 1.73
C LEU A 75 -6.27 2.23 1.18
N GLY A 76 -6.89 1.45 0.29
CA GLY A 76 -8.22 1.74 -0.21
C GLY A 76 -9.32 1.64 0.86
N ILE A 77 -9.26 0.62 1.73
CA ILE A 77 -10.21 0.45 2.85
C ILE A 77 -10.11 1.64 3.81
N ILE A 78 -8.91 1.99 4.25
CA ILE A 78 -8.74 3.08 5.20
C ILE A 78 -9.17 4.43 4.58
N THR A 79 -8.96 4.62 3.27
CA THR A 79 -9.46 5.81 2.56
C THR A 79 -11.00 5.89 2.60
N LEU A 80 -11.68 4.80 2.22
CA LEU A 80 -13.15 4.78 2.16
C LEU A 80 -13.79 4.88 3.55
N MET A 81 -13.16 4.28 4.56
CA MET A 81 -13.66 4.32 5.93
C MET A 81 -13.44 5.68 6.60
N ASP A 82 -12.32 6.34 6.31
CA ASP A 82 -11.97 7.66 6.86
C ASP A 82 -12.58 8.83 6.09
N GLU A 83 -13.09 8.60 4.88
CA GLU A 83 -13.53 9.64 3.94
C GLU A 83 -12.43 10.66 3.60
N GLY A 84 -11.17 10.24 3.68
CA GLY A 84 -10.00 11.09 3.54
C GLY A 84 -8.81 10.31 3.01
N LEU A 85 -7.82 11.04 2.49
CA LEU A 85 -6.57 10.47 1.99
C LEU A 85 -5.45 10.47 3.04
N GLU A 86 -5.64 11.18 4.14
CA GLU A 86 -4.62 11.52 5.12
C GLU A 86 -3.96 10.28 5.72
N LEU A 87 -4.76 9.27 6.07
CA LEU A 87 -4.24 8.02 6.61
C LEU A 87 -3.47 7.21 5.57
N ALA A 88 -3.95 7.16 4.32
CA ALA A 88 -3.27 6.45 3.24
C ALA A 88 -1.94 7.14 2.88
N LEU A 89 -1.95 8.46 2.73
CA LEU A 89 -0.77 9.29 2.49
C LEU A 89 0.28 9.09 3.59
N GLY A 90 -0.14 9.20 4.85
CA GLY A 90 0.76 9.05 5.99
C GLY A 90 1.36 7.65 6.10
N PHE A 91 0.53 6.61 5.94
CA PHE A 91 1.00 5.23 6.00
C PHE A 91 1.99 4.93 4.86
N HIS A 92 1.64 5.28 3.62
CA HIS A 92 2.45 4.98 2.46
C HIS A 92 3.80 5.73 2.53
N ALA A 93 3.78 7.03 2.85
CA ALA A 93 5.01 7.80 3.04
C ALA A 93 5.88 7.21 4.17
N ALA A 94 5.29 6.83 5.31
CA ALA A 94 6.02 6.23 6.42
C ALA A 94 6.66 4.89 6.04
N ASN A 95 5.93 4.04 5.31
CA ASN A 95 6.45 2.76 4.82
C ASN A 95 7.66 2.97 3.90
N ASN A 96 7.55 3.86 2.91
CA ASN A 96 8.64 4.11 1.96
C ASN A 96 9.83 4.80 2.63
N LEU A 97 9.60 5.68 3.60
CA LEU A 97 10.68 6.26 4.41
C LEU A 97 11.39 5.19 5.26
N PHE A 98 10.65 4.23 5.83
CA PHE A 98 11.24 3.12 6.56
C PHE A 98 12.13 2.28 5.65
N THR A 99 11.64 1.88 4.48
CA THR A 99 12.42 1.11 3.49
C THR A 99 13.63 1.90 2.97
N ALA A 100 13.48 3.20 2.69
CA ALA A 100 14.58 4.00 2.15
C ALA A 100 15.65 4.38 3.18
N LEU A 101 15.30 4.49 4.47
CA LEU A 101 16.22 4.99 5.49
C LEU A 101 16.74 3.90 6.41
N LEU A 102 15.91 2.90 6.74
CA LEU A 102 16.25 1.93 7.76
C LEU A 102 16.69 0.60 7.18
N VAL A 103 15.95 0.00 6.25
CA VAL A 103 16.27 -1.35 5.74
C VAL A 103 16.01 -1.46 4.24
N SER A 104 17.06 -1.78 3.46
CA SER A 104 16.95 -2.08 2.02
C SER A 104 17.76 -3.30 1.60
N ALA A 105 17.51 -3.82 0.40
CA ALA A 105 18.27 -4.94 -0.18
C ALA A 105 18.51 -4.78 -1.68
N ASP A 106 19.52 -5.46 -2.23
CA ASP A 106 19.89 -5.39 -3.66
C ASP A 106 18.85 -6.02 -4.59
N TRP A 107 17.89 -6.77 -4.03
CA TRP A 107 16.79 -7.42 -4.73
C TRP A 107 15.45 -6.69 -4.55
N THR A 108 15.45 -5.50 -3.93
CA THR A 108 14.24 -4.66 -3.79
C THR A 108 14.21 -3.56 -4.85
N ALA A 109 13.02 -3.04 -5.16
CA ALA A 109 12.85 -1.92 -6.09
C ALA A 109 13.47 -0.62 -5.55
N LEU A 110 13.35 -0.37 -4.24
CA LEU A 110 13.84 0.85 -3.60
C LEU A 110 15.22 0.65 -2.98
N GLN A 111 16.24 0.65 -3.82
CA GLN A 111 17.64 0.46 -3.42
C GLN A 111 18.27 1.77 -2.95
N THR A 112 18.66 1.83 -1.69
CA THR A 112 19.20 3.04 -1.07
C THR A 112 20.39 2.72 -0.17
N HIS A 113 21.14 3.74 0.24
CA HIS A 113 22.18 3.61 1.27
C HIS A 113 21.55 3.72 2.67
N SER A 114 20.60 2.83 2.95
CA SER A 114 19.89 2.74 4.22
C SER A 114 20.81 2.31 5.37
N VAL A 115 20.36 2.46 6.62
CA VAL A 115 21.15 2.15 7.81
C VAL A 115 21.49 0.66 7.90
N LEU A 116 20.54 -0.22 7.55
CA LEU A 116 20.70 -1.67 7.55
C LEU A 116 20.51 -2.20 6.13
N LYS A 117 21.39 -3.11 5.72
CA LYS A 117 21.27 -3.81 4.45
C LYS A 117 20.99 -5.28 4.69
N ASP A 118 19.91 -5.79 4.12
CA ASP A 118 19.69 -7.23 4.13
C ASP A 118 20.64 -7.90 3.12
N ILE A 119 21.44 -8.84 3.63
CA ILE A 119 22.42 -9.64 2.90
C ILE A 119 22.03 -11.13 2.89
N SER A 120 20.82 -11.45 3.37
CA SER A 120 20.25 -12.79 3.32
C SER A 120 20.18 -13.30 1.88
N ASN A 121 20.20 -14.62 1.70
CA ASN A 121 20.07 -15.20 0.37
C ASN A 121 18.61 -15.09 -0.09
N PRO A 122 18.30 -14.33 -1.16
CA PRO A 122 16.94 -14.14 -1.64
C PRO A 122 16.45 -15.35 -2.44
N SER A 123 16.86 -16.57 -2.07
CA SER A 123 16.44 -17.82 -2.72
C SER A 123 15.28 -18.50 -1.98
N ALA A 124 14.99 -18.10 -0.74
CA ALA A 124 13.82 -18.56 0.00
C ALA A 124 12.63 -17.66 -0.33
N MET A 125 11.47 -18.26 -0.57
CA MET A 125 10.23 -17.51 -0.79
C MET A 125 9.84 -16.79 0.52
N PRO A 126 9.60 -15.48 0.51
CA PRO A 126 9.28 -14.69 1.70
C PRO A 126 7.79 -14.82 2.05
N LEU A 127 7.32 -16.06 2.26
CA LEU A 127 5.91 -16.34 2.51
C LEU A 127 5.41 -15.61 3.75
N ASP A 128 6.22 -15.55 4.80
CA ASP A 128 5.92 -14.82 6.02
C ASP A 128 5.90 -13.31 5.79
N GLU A 129 6.85 -12.76 5.03
CA GLU A 129 6.87 -11.31 4.70
C GLU A 129 5.71 -10.89 3.79
N VAL A 130 5.10 -11.82 3.04
CA VAL A 130 3.91 -11.55 2.23
C VAL A 130 2.63 -11.78 3.04
N ILE A 131 2.49 -12.93 3.69
CA ILE A 131 1.24 -13.37 4.33
C ILE A 131 1.01 -12.62 5.65
N ILE A 132 2.04 -12.44 6.48
CA ILE A 132 1.86 -11.82 7.80
C ILE A 132 1.39 -10.37 7.66
N PRO A 133 1.97 -9.50 6.79
CA PRO A 133 1.45 -8.16 6.63
C PRO A 133 0.01 -8.12 6.15
N VAL A 134 -0.33 -8.89 5.11
CA VAL A 134 -1.65 -8.81 4.45
C VAL A 134 -2.76 -9.42 5.28
N PHE A 135 -2.52 -10.57 5.93
CA PHE A 135 -3.57 -11.33 6.61
C PHE A 135 -3.55 -11.19 8.14
N VAL A 136 -2.50 -10.58 8.71
CA VAL A 136 -2.40 -10.35 10.16
C VAL A 136 -2.25 -8.87 10.48
N ILE A 137 -1.20 -8.21 9.98
CA ILE A 137 -0.88 -6.83 10.39
C ILE A 137 -1.90 -5.83 9.85
N PHE A 138 -2.22 -5.84 8.56
CA PHE A 138 -3.17 -4.90 7.95
C PHE A 138 -4.58 -5.05 8.54
N PRO A 139 -5.14 -6.26 8.76
CA PRO A 139 -6.40 -6.41 9.48
C PRO A 139 -6.35 -5.85 10.91
N ILE A 140 -5.27 -6.10 11.66
CA ILE A 140 -5.10 -5.52 13.00
C ILE A 140 -5.07 -3.99 12.92
N LEU A 141 -4.33 -3.41 11.97
CA LEU A 141 -4.26 -1.96 11.79
C LEU A 141 -5.63 -1.37 11.40
N ILE A 142 -6.40 -2.02 10.53
CA ILE A 142 -7.77 -1.63 10.21
C ILE A 142 -8.62 -1.60 11.49
N LEU A 143 -8.53 -2.62 12.34
CA LEU A 143 -9.28 -2.66 13.60
C LEU A 143 -8.81 -1.59 14.59
N VAL A 144 -7.51 -1.29 14.63
CA VAL A 144 -6.95 -0.21 15.46
C VAL A 144 -7.46 1.15 14.98
N PHE A 145 -7.41 1.42 13.68
CA PHE A 145 -7.91 2.67 13.10
C PHE A 145 -9.43 2.81 13.28
N ALA A 146 -10.17 1.72 13.08
CA ALA A 146 -11.60 1.69 13.34
C ALA A 146 -11.95 2.13 14.76
N ARG A 147 -11.21 1.63 15.75
CA ARG A 147 -11.39 2.01 17.15
C ARG A 147 -10.94 3.44 17.43
N LYS A 148 -9.77 3.84 16.89
CA LYS A 148 -9.18 5.16 17.13
C LYS A 148 -10.01 6.30 16.52
N TYR A 149 -10.49 6.11 15.30
CA TYR A 149 -11.24 7.13 14.54
C TYR A 149 -12.76 6.93 14.62
N GLY A 150 -13.22 5.90 15.33
CA GLY A 150 -14.65 5.67 15.58
C GLY A 150 -15.44 5.33 14.32
N TRP A 151 -14.83 4.62 13.37
CA TRP A 151 -15.45 4.27 12.10
C TRP A 151 -16.72 3.42 12.28
N LYS A 152 -17.81 3.84 11.63
CA LYS A 152 -19.13 3.19 11.65
C LYS A 152 -19.61 2.94 10.21
N ASN A 153 -20.75 2.25 10.09
CA ASN A 153 -21.45 2.04 8.81
C ASN A 153 -20.62 1.35 7.72
N TRP A 154 -19.81 0.35 8.11
CA TRP A 154 -18.91 -0.41 7.22
C TRP A 154 -19.57 -0.89 5.93
N ASN A 155 -20.81 -1.37 6.00
CA ASN A 155 -21.55 -1.83 4.82
C ASN A 155 -21.76 -0.70 3.81
N GLU A 156 -22.17 0.48 4.27
CA GLU A 156 -22.37 1.65 3.40
C GLU A 156 -21.05 2.24 2.90
N ARG A 157 -20.01 2.21 3.75
CA ARG A 157 -18.67 2.73 3.43
C ARG A 157 -17.96 1.90 2.37
N LEU A 158 -18.03 0.56 2.45
CA LEU A 158 -17.30 -0.33 1.57
C LEU A 158 -18.16 -0.90 0.43
N PHE A 159 -19.42 -1.24 0.71
CA PHE A 159 -20.29 -1.93 -0.25
C PHE A 159 -21.45 -1.05 -0.75
N GLY A 160 -21.58 0.16 -0.22
CA GLY A 160 -22.61 1.11 -0.62
C GLY A 160 -22.46 1.57 -2.07
N ARG A 161 -23.53 2.21 -2.55
CA ARG A 161 -23.53 2.88 -3.85
C ARG A 161 -22.79 4.22 -3.77
N VAL A 162 -22.30 4.66 -4.94
CA VAL A 162 -21.71 5.99 -5.17
C VAL A 162 -22.76 6.90 -5.75
#